data_AF-A0AAV8ZSR5-F1
#
_entry.id   AF-A0AAV8ZSR5-F1
#
_cell.length_a   1.000
_cell.length_b   1.000
_cell.length_c   1.000
_cell.angle_alpha   90.00
_cell.angle_beta   90.00
_cell.angle_gamma   90.00
#
_symmetry.space_group_name_H-M   'P 1'
#
loop_
_entity.id
_entity.type
_entity.pdbx_description
1 polymer ?
#
loop_
_entity_poly.entity_id
_entity_poly.type
_entity_poly.pdbx_seq_one_letter_code
_entity_poly.pdbx_strand_id
1 'polypeptide(L)' 'MSVGTADVEDVDSGTITGGDWRHDNELVELQPTTYRNATDAAKDCRDTYRDYFIGNGKVPWQDRFI' A
#
# COMPACT_ATOMS: atom_id res chain seq x y z
N MET A 1 -0.16 27.07 0.19
CA MET A 1 0.66 26.01 -0.44
C MET A 1 0.27 24.72 0.24
N SER A 2 -0.14 23.71 -0.51
CA SER A 2 -0.44 22.39 0.08
C SER A 2 0.88 21.79 0.54
N VAL A 3 1.01 21.57 1.84
CA VAL A 3 2.12 20.82 2.41
C VAL A 3 1.96 19.37 1.92
N GLY A 4 3.05 18.72 1.52
CA GLY A 4 2.98 17.41 0.88
C GLY A 4 2.44 16.32 1.82
N THR A 5 1.98 15.21 1.24
CA THR A 5 1.58 13.99 1.97
C THR A 5 2.73 13.29 2.71
N ALA A 6 3.97 13.76 2.58
CA ALA A 6 5.15 13.20 3.23
C ALA A 6 5.80 14.21 4.17
N ASP A 7 6.55 13.71 5.13
CA ASP A 7 7.34 14.55 6.02
C ASP A 7 8.46 15.27 5.23
N VAL A 8 8.72 16.52 5.59
CA VAL A 8 9.78 17.34 4.99
C VAL A 8 10.73 17.80 6.08
N GLU A 9 12.01 17.49 5.90
CA GLU A 9 13.08 17.99 6.75
C GLU A 9 13.57 19.35 6.23
N ASP A 10 13.68 20.32 7.14
CA ASP A 10 14.46 21.54 6.95
C ASP A 10 15.91 21.27 7.41
N VAL A 11 16.82 21.22 6.45
CA VAL A 11 18.23 20.86 6.65
C VAL A 11 18.99 21.94 7.43
N ASP A 12 18.54 23.20 7.37
CA ASP A 12 19.23 24.33 8.03
C ASP A 12 18.84 24.42 9.51
N SER A 13 17.57 24.18 9.83
CA SER A 13 17.08 24.21 11.21
C SER A 13 17.08 22.85 11.89
N GLY A 14 17.27 21.76 11.14
CA GLY A 14 17.16 20.38 11.62
C GLY A 14 15.74 20.03 12.08
N THR A 15 14.72 20.78 11.63
CA THR A 15 13.33 20.56 12.03
C THR A 15 12.58 19.74 10.99
N ILE A 16 11.70 18.85 11.46
CA ILE A 16 10.84 18.05 10.58
C ILE A 16 9.44 18.64 10.61
N THR A 17 8.95 19.07 9.45
CA THR A 17 7.55 19.41 9.23
C THR A 17 6.80 18.13 8.90
N GLY A 18 5.89 17.71 9.78
CA GLY A 18 5.06 16.53 9.55
C GLY A 18 4.12 16.73 8.37
N GLY A 19 4.03 15.71 7.50
CA GLY A 19 3.08 15.73 6.38
C GLY A 19 1.63 15.60 6.85
N ASP A 20 0.70 15.99 5.98
CA ASP A 20 -0.74 16.00 6.28
C ASP A 20 -1.30 14.61 6.64
N TRP A 21 -0.64 13.52 6.21
CA TRP A 21 -0.98 12.14 6.57
C TRP A 21 -1.02 11.86 8.08
N ARG A 22 -0.30 12.66 8.89
CA ARG A 22 -0.34 12.56 10.36
C ARG A 22 -1.61 13.15 10.97
N HIS A 23 -2.30 13.99 10.22
CA HIS A 23 -3.55 14.64 10.60
C HIS A 23 -4.77 13.95 9.98
N ASP A 24 -4.57 12.94 9.13
CA ASP A 24 -5.58 11.97 8.71
C ASP A 24 -5.95 11.07 9.90
N ASN A 25 -6.58 11.69 10.90
CA ASN A 25 -7.20 11.02 12.02
C ASN A 25 -8.46 10.37 11.51
N GLU A 26 -8.36 9.07 11.19
CA GLU A 26 -9.23 8.00 11.63
C GLU A 26 -8.93 6.77 10.77
N LEU A 27 -8.33 5.74 11.38
CA LEU A 27 -8.33 4.43 10.75
C LEU A 27 -9.79 4.00 10.64
N VAL A 28 -10.29 3.90 9.42
CA VAL A 28 -11.64 3.39 9.18
C VAL A 28 -11.69 1.96 9.73
N GLU A 29 -12.68 1.68 10.57
CA GLU A 29 -12.88 0.33 11.07
C GLU A 29 -13.06 -0.65 9.90
N LEU A 30 -12.60 -1.89 10.09
CA LEU A 30 -12.78 -2.95 9.11
C LEU A 30 -14.28 -3.09 8.80
N GLN A 31 -14.65 -2.76 7.58
CA GLN A 31 -16.05 -2.86 7.16
C GLN A 31 -16.40 -4.33 6.97
N PRO A 32 -17.45 -4.84 7.65
CA PRO A 32 -17.88 -6.21 7.46
C PRO A 32 -18.41 -6.39 6.03
N THR A 33 -18.01 -7.48 5.39
CA THR A 33 -18.59 -7.86 4.09
C THR A 33 -20.02 -8.35 4.27
N THR A 34 -20.94 -7.87 3.44
CA THR A 34 -22.29 -8.45 3.32
C THR A 34 -22.31 -9.70 2.44
N TYR A 35 -21.25 -9.94 1.68
CA TYR A 35 -21.10 -11.10 0.82
C TYR A 35 -20.50 -12.27 1.60
N ARG A 36 -21.08 -13.46 1.39
CA ARG A 36 -20.54 -14.73 1.93
C ARG A 36 -19.15 -15.06 1.38
N ASN A 37 -18.87 -14.66 0.14
CA ASN A 37 -17.64 -14.97 -0.60
C ASN A 37 -17.09 -13.69 -1.26
N ALA A 38 -15.78 -13.69 -1.56
CA ALA A 38 -15.19 -12.67 -2.42
C ALA A 38 -15.88 -12.62 -3.79
N THR A 39 -15.96 -11.41 -4.37
CA THR A 39 -16.49 -11.21 -5.72
C THR A 39 -15.59 -11.90 -6.75
N ASP A 40 -16.14 -12.27 -7.90
CA ASP A 40 -15.35 -12.91 -8.95
C ASP A 40 -14.25 -11.98 -9.47
N ALA A 41 -14.54 -10.68 -9.62
CA ALA A 41 -13.54 -9.68 -9.94
C ALA A 41 -12.36 -9.62 -8.93
N ALA A 42 -12.63 -9.80 -7.64
CA ALA A 42 -11.57 -9.85 -6.63
C ALA A 42 -10.71 -11.12 -6.75
N LYS A 43 -11.33 -12.26 -7.10
CA LYS A 43 -10.59 -13.50 -7.39
C LYS A 43 -9.74 -13.34 -8.65
N ASP A 44 -10.29 -12.75 -9.69
CA ASP A 44 -9.58 -12.49 -10.95
C ASP A 44 -8.39 -11.56 -10.73
N CYS A 45 -8.55 -10.48 -9.95
CA CYS A 45 -7.44 -9.61 -9.55
C CYS A 45 -6.36 -10.39 -8.80
N ARG A 46 -6.74 -11.19 -7.80
CA ARG A 46 -5.80 -12.00 -7.02
C ARG A 46 -5.01 -12.95 -7.93
N ASP A 47 -5.71 -13.67 -8.80
CA ASP A 47 -5.11 -14.68 -9.66
C ASP A 47 -4.19 -14.02 -10.71
N THR A 48 -4.59 -12.87 -11.26
CA THR A 48 -3.77 -12.06 -12.17
C THR A 48 -2.46 -11.62 -11.53
N TYR A 49 -2.50 -11.05 -10.32
CA TYR A 49 -1.28 -10.62 -9.64
C TYR A 49 -0.41 -11.79 -9.18
N ARG A 50 -1.03 -12.86 -8.69
CA ARG A 50 -0.32 -14.11 -8.36
C ARG A 50 0.49 -14.59 -9.55
N ASP A 51 -0.14 -14.74 -10.71
CA ASP A 51 0.53 -15.28 -11.89
C ASP A 51 1.63 -14.34 -12.39
N TYR A 52 1.41 -13.01 -12.32
CA TYR A 52 2.43 -12.02 -12.65
C TYR A 52 3.66 -12.12 -11.74
N PHE A 53 3.49 -12.10 -10.42
CA PHE A 53 4.60 -12.06 -9.46
C PHE A 53 5.31 -13.40 -9.26
N ILE A 54 4.71 -14.52 -9.69
CA ILE A 54 5.40 -15.81 -9.78
C ILE A 54 6.23 -15.89 -11.08
N GLY A 55 5.80 -15.18 -12.14
CA GLY A 55 6.47 -15.16 -13.44
C GLY A 55 7.27 -13.89 -13.70
N ASN A 56 6.77 -13.04 -14.60
CA ASN A 56 7.49 -11.88 -15.14
C ASN A 56 7.80 -10.80 -14.10
N GLY A 57 6.95 -10.66 -13.09
CA GLY A 57 7.13 -9.70 -11.99
C GLY A 57 8.02 -10.22 -10.87
N LYS A 58 8.57 -11.43 -10.99
CA LYS A 58 9.38 -12.06 -9.96
C LYS A 58 10.71 -11.32 -9.79
N VAL A 59 11.11 -11.09 -8.55
CA VAL A 59 12.40 -10.47 -8.21
C VAL A 59 13.51 -11.53 -8.04
N PRO A 60 14.78 -11.20 -8.33
CA PRO A 60 15.85 -12.21 -8.43
C PRO A 60 16.09 -13.06 -7.18
N TRP A 61 15.80 -12.54 -5.99
CA TRP A 61 15.98 -13.32 -4.76
C TRP A 61 14.92 -14.41 -4.58
N GLN A 62 13.76 -14.31 -5.25
CA GLN A 62 12.68 -15.31 -5.17
C GLN A 62 13.06 -16.63 -5.85
N ASP A 63 14.08 -16.65 -6.72
CA ASP A 63 14.64 -17.88 -7.30
C ASP A 63 15.19 -18.86 -6.26
N ARG A 64 15.44 -18.38 -5.04
CA ARG A 64 16.00 -19.18 -3.93
C ARG A 64 14.95 -19.92 -3.11
N PHE A 65 13.67 -19.69 -3.37
CA PHE A 65 12.55 -20.24 -2.61
C PHE A 65 11.65 -21.16 -3.44
N ILE A 66 12.20 -21.70 -4.54
CA ILE A 66 11.54 -22.67 -5.42
C ILE A 66 11.74 -24.09 -4.89
#